data_AF-A0AA90HSE8-F1
#
_entry.id   AF-A0AA90HSE8-F1
#
_cell.length_a   1.000
_cell.length_b   1.000
_cell.length_c   1.000
_cell.angle_alpha   90.00
_cell.angle_beta   90.00
_cell.angle_gamma   90.00
#
_symmetry.space_group_name_H-M   'P 1'
#
loop_
_entity.id
_entity.type
_entity.pdbx_description
1 polymer ?
#
loop_
_entity_poly.entity_id
_entity_poly.type
_entity_poly.pdbx_seq_one_letter_code
_entity_poly.pdbx_strand_id
1 'polypeptide(L)' 'MNPFHGRHFQGEIILWAVRWYCKYGISYRELQEMLAERGVNVDHTTIYRWVQRYAPEIEKRLRWYWRNPTDLS' A
#
# COMPACT_ATOMS: atom_id res chain seq x y z
N MET A 1 28.79 -7.43 -3.83
CA MET A 1 27.45 -7.68 -4.43
C MET A 1 26.52 -8.05 -3.29
N ASN A 2 25.72 -7.09 -2.79
CA ASN A 2 24.94 -7.26 -1.57
C ASN A 2 23.68 -8.08 -1.84
N PRO A 3 23.50 -9.26 -1.20
CA PRO A 3 22.37 -10.17 -1.47
C PRO A 3 21.02 -9.68 -0.92
N PHE A 4 20.97 -8.52 -0.28
CA PHE A 4 19.78 -7.94 0.36
C PHE A 4 19.29 -6.63 -0.26
N HIS A 5 19.86 -6.18 -1.38
CA HIS A 5 19.35 -5.00 -2.10
C HIS A 5 18.03 -5.35 -2.81
N GLY A 6 16.89 -4.98 -2.21
CA GLY A 6 15.64 -4.81 -2.96
C GLY A 6 14.40 -5.52 -2.42
N ARG A 7 14.51 -6.57 -1.59
CA ARG A 7 13.32 -7.36 -1.21
C ARG A 7 12.56 -6.88 0.03
N HIS A 8 13.25 -6.37 1.06
CA HIS A 8 12.58 -5.88 2.27
C HIS A 8 11.95 -4.49 2.06
N PHE A 9 12.64 -3.60 1.34
CA PHE A 9 12.18 -2.23 1.08
C PHE A 9 10.91 -2.17 0.20
N GLN A 10 10.77 -3.08 -0.76
CA GLN A 10 9.59 -3.12 -1.63
C GLN A 10 8.32 -3.53 -0.86
N GLY A 11 8.40 -4.45 0.09
CA GLY A 11 7.23 -4.94 0.84
C GLY A 11 6.57 -3.85 1.68
N GLU A 12 7.37 -3.06 2.41
CA GLU A 12 6.87 -1.94 3.22
C GLU A 12 6.28 -0.83 2.35
N ILE A 13 6.90 -0.53 1.21
CA ILE A 13 6.40 0.46 0.25
C ILE A 13 5.07 0.02 -0.37
N ILE A 14 4.97 -1.25 -0.76
CA ILE A 14 3.73 -1.85 -1.27
C ILE A 14 2.62 -1.75 -0.23
N LEU A 15 2.89 -2.20 1.00
CA LEU A 15 1.94 -2.14 2.10
C LEU A 15 1.51 -0.71 2.40
N TRP A 16 2.44 0.23 2.37
CA TRP A 16 2.17 1.65 2.58
C TRP A 16 1.25 2.18 1.48
N ALA A 17 1.59 1.99 0.20
CA ALA A 17 0.78 2.47 -0.92
C ALA A 17 -0.64 1.89 -0.92
N VAL A 18 -0.78 0.56 -0.74
CA VAL A 18 -2.10 -0.11 -0.71
C VAL A 18 -2.91 0.32 0.51
N ARG A 19 -2.27 0.53 1.67
CA ARG A 19 -2.97 1.04 2.87
C ARG A 19 -3.50 2.45 2.67
N TRP A 20 -2.72 3.35 2.06
CA TRP A 20 -3.16 4.72 1.80
C TRP A 20 -4.28 4.77 0.76
N TYR A 21 -4.20 3.94 -0.28
CA TYR A 21 -5.28 3.74 -1.23
C TYR A 21 -6.57 3.31 -0.52
N CYS A 22 -6.54 2.23 0.27
CA CYS A 22 -7.73 1.71 0.94
C CYS A 22 -8.27 2.60 2.08
N LYS A 23 -7.40 3.32 2.80
CA LYS A 23 -7.80 4.12 3.97
C LYS A 23 -8.31 5.51 3.60
N TYR A 24 -7.70 6.16 2.61
CA TYR A 24 -7.95 7.56 2.28
C TYR A 24 -8.50 7.76 0.86
N GLY A 25 -8.55 6.70 0.03
CA GLY A 25 -9.05 6.80 -1.34
C GLY A 25 -8.11 7.59 -2.27
N ILE A 26 -6.81 7.65 -1.95
CA ILE A 26 -5.81 8.40 -2.73
C ILE A 26 -5.66 7.82 -4.13
N SER A 27 -5.46 8.69 -5.13
CA SER A 27 -5.28 8.25 -6.52
C SER A 27 -3.91 7.60 -6.74
N TYR A 28 -3.79 6.70 -7.73
CA TYR A 28 -2.52 6.05 -8.08
C TYR A 28 -1.40 7.04 -8.46
N ARG A 29 -1.76 8.19 -9.06
CA ARG A 29 -0.81 9.26 -9.37
C ARG A 29 -0.28 9.95 -8.12
N GLU A 30 -1.16 10.30 -7.19
CA GLU A 30 -0.76 10.89 -5.91
C GLU A 30 0.13 9.91 -5.12
N LEU A 31 -0.20 8.62 -5.12
CA LEU A 31 0.68 7.59 -4.54
C LEU A 31 2.05 7.53 -5.21
N GLN A 32 2.10 7.65 -6.55
CA GLN A 32 3.37 7.73 -7.28
C GLN A 32 4.17 8.98 -6.85
N GLU A 33 3.54 10.14 -6.74
CA GLU A 33 4.20 11.38 -6.31
C GLU A 33 4.73 11.26 -4.88
N MET A 34 3.93 10.75 -3.94
CA MET A 34 4.36 10.51 -2.56
C MET A 34 5.53 9.52 -2.44
N LEU A 35 5.57 8.51 -3.32
CA LEU A 35 6.68 7.57 -3.39
C LEU A 35 7.93 8.23 -4.00
N ALA A 36 7.75 9.04 -5.03
CA ALA A 36 8.84 9.81 -5.65
C ALA A 36 9.47 10.79 -4.66
N GLU A 37 8.67 11.47 -3.82
CA GLU A 37 9.15 12.34 -2.74
C GLU A 37 10.00 11.60 -1.71
N ARG A 38 9.74 10.30 -1.51
CA ARG A 38 10.53 9.42 -0.61
C ARG A 38 11.77 8.84 -1.29
N GLY A 39 12.09 9.26 -2.51
CA GLY A 39 13.21 8.74 -3.30
C GLY A 39 12.91 7.41 -4.00
N VAL A 40 11.65 7.01 -4.09
CA VAL A 40 11.22 5.74 -4.68
C VAL A 40 10.47 6.03 -5.98
N ASN A 41 11.19 5.96 -7.10
CA ASN A 41 10.60 6.20 -8.41
C ASN A 41 9.87 4.93 -8.89
N VAL A 42 8.54 4.94 -8.79
CA VAL A 42 7.67 3.82 -9.18
C VAL A 42 6.58 4.34 -10.09
N ASP A 43 6.37 3.65 -11.21
CA ASP A 43 5.30 4.01 -12.13
C ASP A 43 3.92 3.67 -11.54
N HIS A 44 2.92 4.54 -11.75
CA HIS A 44 1.52 4.30 -11.34
C HIS A 44 0.97 2.94 -11.76
N THR A 45 1.41 2.38 -12.90
CA THR A 45 1.01 1.03 -13.35
C THR A 45 1.53 -0.07 -12.43
N THR A 46 2.70 0.13 -11.81
CA THR A 46 3.26 -0.80 -10.83
C THR A 46 2.47 -0.75 -9.53
N ILE A 47 2.08 0.45 -9.08
CA ILE A 47 1.20 0.64 -7.91
C ILE A 47 -0.17 -0.01 -8.17
N TYR A 48 -0.72 0.14 -9.37
CA TYR A 48 -1.95 -0.53 -9.77
C TYR A 48 -1.85 -2.06 -9.66
N ARG A 49 -0.74 -2.66 -10.13
CA ARG A 49 -0.50 -4.10 -10.02
C ARG A 49 -0.36 -4.56 -8.57
N TRP A 50 0.23 -3.73 -7.70
CA TRP A 50 0.30 -4.00 -6.27
C TRP A 50 -1.08 -3.96 -5.62
N VAL A 51 -1.86 -2.91 -5.89
CA VAL A 51 -3.24 -2.81 -5.38
C VAL A 51 -4.07 -3.98 -5.88
N GLN A 52 -4.05 -4.33 -7.17
CA GLN A 52 -4.79 -5.50 -7.66
C GLN A 52 -4.42 -6.81 -6.98
N ARG A 53 -3.13 -7.01 -6.68
CA ARG A 53 -2.65 -8.25 -6.06
C ARG A 53 -2.95 -8.31 -4.56
N TYR A 54 -2.76 -7.21 -3.84
CA TYR A 54 -2.81 -7.17 -2.37
C TYR A 54 -4.09 -6.56 -1.81
N ALA A 55 -4.88 -5.81 -2.60
CA ALA A 55 -6.18 -5.29 -2.18
C ALA A 55 -7.11 -6.37 -1.64
N PRO A 56 -7.30 -7.56 -2.24
CA PRO A 56 -8.21 -8.55 -1.66
C PRO A 56 -7.76 -9.04 -0.28
N GLU A 57 -6.46 -9.20 -0.05
CA GLU A 57 -5.91 -9.59 1.25
C GLU A 57 -6.01 -8.47 2.29
N ILE A 58 -5.68 -7.24 1.88
CA ILE A 58 -5.70 -6.06 2.76
C ILE A 58 -7.13 -5.61 3.03
N GLU A 59 -8.04 -5.61 2.05
CA GLU A 59 -9.46 -5.38 2.26
C GLU A 59 -10.07 -6.42 3.18
N LYS A 60 -9.70 -7.70 3.07
CA LYS A 60 -10.19 -8.72 4.00
C LYS A 60 -9.78 -8.36 5.44
N ARG A 61 -8.52 -7.97 5.64
CA ARG A 61 -7.97 -7.59 6.94
C ARG A 61 -8.51 -6.25 7.45
N LEU A 62 -8.67 -5.25 6.58
CA LEU A 62 -9.25 -3.96 6.89
C LEU A 62 -10.75 -4.11 7.18
N ARG A 63 -11.52 -4.92 6.43
CA ARG A 63 -12.93 -5.18 6.72
C ARG A 63 -13.13 -5.64 8.16
N TRP A 64 -12.24 -6.48 8.69
CA TRP A 64 -12.27 -6.87 10.11
C TRP A 64 -12.06 -5.67 11.05
N TYR A 65 -11.14 -4.77 10.72
CA TYR A 65 -10.92 -3.53 11.49
C TYR A 65 -12.07 -2.53 11.38
N TRP A 66 -12.70 -2.36 10.21
CA TRP A 66 -13.80 -1.41 9.99
C TRP A 66 -15.17 -1.93 10.42
N ARG A 67 -15.37 -3.26 10.47
CA ARG A 67 -16.64 -3.90 10.88
C ARG A 67 -16.75 -4.09 12.40
N ASN A 68 -15.75 -3.69 13.19
CA ASN A 68 -15.83 -3.65 14.66
C ASN A 68 -15.84 -2.19 15.18
N PRO A 69 -16.96 -1.45 15.09
CA PRO A 69 -17.23 -0.32 15.95
C PRO A 69 -17.78 -0.80 17.31
N THR A 70 -17.16 -1.81 17.93
CA THR A 70 -17.73 -2.46 19.13
C THR A 70 -16.62 -2.83 20.10
N ASP A 71 -16.07 -1.82 20.77
CA ASP A 71 -15.63 -1.92 22.17
C ASP A 71 -15.44 -0.50 22.75
N LEU A 72 -16.52 0.27 22.79
CA LEU A 72 -16.65 1.46 23.63
C LEU A 72 -18.14 1.53 24.04
N SER A 73 -18.53 0.54 24.83
CA SER A 73 -19.75 0.55 25.65
C SER A 73 -19.35 0.69 27.11
#